data_AF-A0A0L6TA22-F1
#
_entry.id   AF-A0A0L6TA22-F1
#
_cell.length_a   1.000
_cell.length_b   1.000
_cell.length_c   1.000
_cell.angle_alpha   90.00
_cell.angle_beta   90.00
_cell.angle_gamma   90.00
#
_symmetry.space_group_name_H-M   'P 1'
#
loop_
_entity.id
_entity.type
_entity.pdbx_description
1 polymer ?
#
loop_
_entity_poly.entity_id
_entity_poly.type
_entity_poly.pdbx_seq_one_letter_code
_entity_poly.pdbx_strand_id
1 'polypeptide(L)'
;PLGIGVNSLWPRTAIATAALQMIPGVDIARCRKPEILADAAYLILTSDAKTTSGNFFIDDTLLASHGVTDFERYSVTPGTKEFIPDFFVD
;
A
#
# COMPACT_ATOMS: atom_id res chain seq x y z
N PRO A 1 -13.55 -16.80 -15.79
CA PRO A 1 -14.17 -17.10 -17.11
C PRO A 1 -13.40 -16.53 -18.32
N LEU A 2 -12.83 -15.32 -18.24
CA LEU A 2 -12.09 -14.68 -19.36
C LEU A 2 -10.57 -14.58 -19.15
N GLY A 3 -10.04 -15.04 -18.02
CA GLY A 3 -8.62 -14.92 -17.69
C GLY A 3 -8.16 -13.49 -17.36
N ILE A 4 -9.09 -12.60 -17.02
CA ILE A 4 -8.82 -11.23 -16.57
C ILE A 4 -8.82 -11.24 -15.04
N GLY A 5 -7.70 -10.84 -14.43
CA GLY A 5 -7.57 -10.69 -12.99
C GLY A 5 -8.20 -9.38 -12.54
N VAL A 6 -9.19 -9.45 -11.66
CA VAL A 6 -9.87 -8.27 -11.09
C VAL A 6 -9.66 -8.28 -9.58
N ASN A 7 -8.94 -7.29 -9.06
CA ASN A 7 -8.60 -7.19 -7.62
C ASN A 7 -8.64 -5.72 -7.17
N SER A 8 -8.72 -5.53 -5.87
CA SER A 8 -8.53 -4.24 -5.21
C SER A 8 -7.18 -4.23 -4.46
N LEU A 9 -6.54 -3.07 -4.40
CA LEU A 9 -5.36 -2.81 -3.57
C LEU A 9 -5.61 -1.54 -2.77
N TRP A 10 -5.35 -1.60 -1.46
CA TRP A 10 -5.55 -0.49 -0.53
C TRP A 10 -4.32 -0.34 0.39
N PRO A 11 -3.90 0.88 0.76
CA PRO A 11 -2.80 1.05 1.68
C PRO A 11 -3.25 0.87 3.13
N ARG A 12 -2.39 0.32 4.00
CA ARG A 12 -2.69 0.27 5.44
C ARG A 12 -2.64 1.66 6.10
N THR A 13 -1.79 2.55 5.57
CA THR A 13 -1.50 3.86 6.15
C THR A 13 -1.62 4.94 5.10
N ALA A 14 -1.87 6.17 5.52
CA ALA A 14 -1.91 7.32 4.63
C ALA A 14 -0.64 7.45 3.76
N ILE A 15 -0.84 7.80 2.48
CA ILE A 15 0.23 7.90 1.48
C ILE A 15 0.49 9.35 1.12
N ALA A 16 1.75 9.76 1.22
CA ALA A 16 2.20 11.13 0.95
C ALA A 16 2.12 11.47 -0.56
N THR A 17 0.93 11.89 -0.99
CA THR A 17 0.66 12.42 -2.32
C THR A 17 0.39 13.93 -2.27
N ALA A 18 0.47 14.60 -3.41
CA ALA A 18 0.12 16.02 -3.51
C ALA A 18 -1.34 16.31 -3.09
N ALA A 19 -2.26 15.36 -3.31
CA ALA A 19 -3.65 15.50 -2.89
C ALA A 19 -3.78 15.52 -1.36
N LEU A 20 -2.99 14.70 -0.66
CA LEU A 20 -3.02 14.62 0.79
C LEU A 20 -2.52 15.90 1.46
N GLN A 21 -1.60 16.63 0.81
CA GLN A 21 -1.09 17.94 1.28
C GLN A 21 -2.18 19.02 1.35
N MET A 22 -3.29 18.83 0.65
CA MET A 22 -4.41 19.77 0.64
C MET A 22 -5.42 19.51 1.77
N ILE A 23 -5.28 18.41 2.52
CA ILE A 23 -6.20 18.04 3.61
C ILE A 23 -5.70 18.67 4.93
N PRO A 24 -6.48 19.56 5.57
CA PRO A 24 -6.08 20.16 6.84
C PRO A 24 -5.87 19.11 7.94
N GLY A 25 -4.76 19.22 8.68
CA GLY A 25 -4.47 18.38 9.83
C GLY A 25 -3.76 17.06 9.52
N VAL A 26 -3.49 16.75 8.26
CA VAL A 26 -2.66 15.59 7.90
C VAL A 26 -1.18 15.92 8.06
N ASP A 27 -0.50 15.16 8.91
CA ASP A 27 0.95 15.22 9.04
C ASP A 27 1.63 14.29 8.03
N ILE A 28 2.15 14.87 6.95
CA ILE A 28 2.87 14.14 5.89
C ILE A 28 4.09 13.40 6.42
N ALA A 29 4.72 13.87 7.50
CA ALA A 29 5.87 13.20 8.11
C ALA A 29 5.51 11.82 8.70
N ARG A 30 4.22 11.59 8.98
CA ARG A 30 3.65 10.35 9.50
C ARG A 30 2.98 9.48 8.42
N CYS A 31 3.20 9.80 7.15
CA CYS A 31 2.73 9.02 6.01
C CYS A 31 3.81 8.06 5.50
N ARG A 32 3.40 7.11 4.66
CA ARG A 32 4.32 6.33 3.81
C ARG A 32 4.45 6.97 2.43
N LYS A 33 5.56 6.67 1.76
CA LYS A 33 5.83 7.07 0.39
C LYS A 33 5.03 6.19 -0.58
N PRO A 34 4.62 6.71 -1.75
CA PRO A 34 3.79 5.98 -2.71
C PRO A 34 4.41 4.69 -3.26
N GLU A 35 5.72 4.51 -3.15
CA GLU A 35 6.44 3.31 -3.62
C GLU A 35 5.94 2.02 -2.95
N ILE A 36 5.37 2.07 -1.74
CA ILE A 36 4.80 0.86 -1.11
C ILE A 36 3.62 0.29 -1.90
N LEU A 37 2.74 1.16 -2.40
CA LEU A 37 1.63 0.76 -3.26
C LEU A 37 2.13 0.37 -4.65
N ALA A 38 3.18 1.03 -5.16
CA ALA A 38 3.78 0.67 -6.44
C ALA A 38 4.36 -0.75 -6.42
N ASP A 39 5.13 -1.09 -5.38
CA ASP A 39 5.73 -2.42 -5.22
C ASP A 39 4.64 -3.48 -4.98
N ALA A 40 3.61 -3.19 -4.18
CA ALA A 40 2.47 -4.08 -4.00
C ALA A 40 1.68 -4.30 -5.31
N ALA A 41 1.42 -3.23 -6.07
CA ALA A 41 0.74 -3.31 -7.36
C ALA A 41 1.56 -4.12 -8.37
N TYR A 42 2.88 -3.98 -8.38
CA TYR A 42 3.77 -4.74 -9.25
C TYR A 42 3.60 -6.25 -9.04
N LEU A 43 3.51 -6.71 -7.79
CA LEU A 43 3.28 -8.13 -7.47
C LEU A 43 1.95 -8.64 -8.01
N ILE A 44 0.88 -7.84 -7.88
CA ILE A 44 -0.44 -8.21 -8.42
C ILE A 44 -0.39 -8.28 -9.95
N LEU A 45 0.15 -7.24 -10.60
CA LEU A 45 0.17 -7.09 -12.04
C LEU A 45 1.08 -8.10 -12.76
N THR A 46 2.07 -8.65 -12.07
CA THR A 46 2.99 -9.67 -12.61
C THR A 46 2.62 -11.10 -12.23
N SER A 47 1.58 -11.30 -11.40
CA SER A 47 1.07 -12.62 -11.05
C SER A 47 0.19 -13.23 -12.15
N ASP A 48 -0.10 -14.53 -12.05
CA ASP A 48 -1.04 -15.17 -12.98
C ASP A 48 -2.47 -14.68 -12.74
N ALA A 49 -2.99 -13.91 -13.69
CA ALA A 49 -4.35 -13.35 -13.68
C ALA A 49 -5.46 -14.41 -13.57
N LYS A 50 -5.20 -15.67 -13.93
CA LYS A 50 -6.18 -16.76 -13.78
C LYS A 50 -6.38 -17.19 -12.34
N THR A 51 -5.35 -17.04 -11.51
CA THR A 51 -5.37 -17.43 -10.09
C THR A 51 -5.45 -16.22 -9.16
N THR A 52 -5.00 -15.06 -9.60
CA THR A 52 -5.04 -13.81 -8.82
C THR A 52 -6.24 -12.96 -9.25
N SER A 53 -7.42 -13.29 -8.74
CA SER A 53 -8.65 -12.53 -8.98
C SER A 53 -9.60 -12.62 -7.80
N GLY A 54 -10.36 -11.55 -7.55
CA GLY A 54 -11.37 -11.46 -6.47
C GLY A 54 -10.81 -11.06 -5.10
N ASN A 55 -9.56 -10.58 -5.04
CA ASN A 55 -8.90 -10.26 -3.79
C ASN A 55 -9.03 -8.78 -3.41
N PHE A 56 -8.95 -8.51 -2.10
CA PHE A 56 -8.80 -7.18 -1.51
C PHE A 56 -7.45 -7.14 -0.79
N PHE A 57 -6.42 -6.69 -1.49
CA PHE A 57 -5.06 -6.66 -0.96
C PHE A 57 -4.82 -5.42 -0.10
N ILE A 58 -4.09 -5.62 1.00
CA ILE A 58 -3.45 -4.54 1.76
C ILE A 58 -1.96 -4.57 1.44
N ASP A 59 -1.41 -3.39 1.12
CA ASP A 59 -0.03 -3.21 0.65
C ASP A 59 1.02 -3.94 1.49
N ASP A 60 1.05 -3.72 2.81
CA ASP A 60 2.04 -4.32 3.69
C ASP A 60 1.88 -5.82 3.88
N THR A 61 0.64 -6.30 3.90
CA THR A 61 0.31 -7.70 4.10
C THR A 61 0.70 -8.49 2.86
N LEU A 62 0.44 -7.93 1.67
CA LEU A 62 0.87 -8.49 0.40
C LEU A 62 2.40 -8.53 0.32
N LEU A 63 3.08 -7.41 0.59
CA LEU A 63 4.55 -7.35 0.56
C LEU A 63 5.19 -8.31 1.58
N ALA A 64 4.63 -8.42 2.79
CA ALA A 64 5.11 -9.33 3.83
C ALA A 64 4.97 -10.80 3.40
N SER A 65 3.85 -11.18 2.78
CA SER A 65 3.68 -12.54 2.22
C SER A 65 4.66 -12.86 1.09
N HIS A 66 5.28 -11.85 0.48
CA HIS A 66 6.34 -11.97 -0.52
C HIS A 66 7.75 -11.75 0.06
N GLY A 67 7.89 -11.83 1.39
CA GLY A 67 9.18 -11.83 2.09
C GLY A 67 9.74 -10.45 2.42
N VAL A 68 8.99 -9.36 2.19
CA VAL A 68 9.40 -8.03 2.64
C VAL A 68 9.21 -7.94 4.16
N THR A 69 10.31 -7.79 4.88
CA THR A 69 10.30 -7.64 6.36
C THR A 69 10.65 -6.23 6.82
N ASP A 70 11.33 -5.45 5.97
CA ASP A 70 11.72 -4.07 6.27
C ASP A 70 10.87 -3.08 5.48
N PHE A 71 9.98 -2.39 6.20
CA PHE A 71 9.11 -1.36 5.66
C PHE A 71 9.62 0.07 5.89
N GLU A 72 10.76 0.24 6.58
CA GLU A 72 11.31 1.56 6.93
C GLU A 72 11.64 2.38 5.68
N ARG A 73 12.03 1.72 4.59
CA ARG A 73 12.30 2.38 3.29
C ARG A 73 11.09 3.19 2.77
N TYR A 74 9.87 2.79 3.14
CA TYR A 74 8.64 3.47 2.75
C TYR A 74 8.24 4.58 3.71
N SER A 75 8.91 4.78 4.84
CA SER A 75 8.66 5.93 5.72
C SER A 75 9.02 7.23 5.00
N VAL A 76 8.15 8.25 5.03
CA VAL A 76 8.52 9.61 4.60
C VAL A 76 9.62 10.15 5.49
N THR A 77 9.44 10.04 6.82
CA THR A 77 10.43 10.40 7.83
C THR A 77 11.05 9.13 8.42
N PRO A 78 12.38 8.93 8.32
CA PRO A 78 13.03 7.78 8.93
C PRO A 78 12.82 7.70 10.44
N GLY A 79 12.54 6.49 10.94
CA GLY A 79 12.34 6.22 12.36
C GLY A 79 10.90 6.41 12.85
N THR A 80 9.97 6.83 11.99
CA THR A 80 8.54 6.97 12.34
C THR A 80 7.98 5.64 12.85
N LYS A 81 7.37 5.67 14.04
CA LYS A 81 6.71 4.52 14.67
C LYS A 81 5.19 4.60 14.66
N GLU A 82 4.64 5.81 14.55
CA GLU A 82 3.21 6.06 14.55
C GLU A 82 2.75 6.65 13.22
N PHE A 83 2.41 5.77 12.28
CA PHE A 83 1.81 6.16 11.01
C PHE A 83 0.33 6.51 11.18
N ILE A 84 -0.19 7.34 10.26
CA ILE A 84 -1.63 7.62 10.18
C ILE A 84 -2.29 6.40 9.51
N PRO A 85 -3.21 5.68 10.18
CA PRO A 85 -3.97 4.61 9.55
C PRO A 85 -4.79 5.16 8.38
N ASP A 86 -4.88 4.43 7.28
CA ASP A 86 -5.80 4.83 6.22
C ASP A 86 -7.24 4.47 6.61
N PHE A 87 -8.19 5.10 5.93
CA PHE A 87 -9.60 4.81 6.17
C PHE A 87 -9.95 3.36 5.82
N PHE A 88 -10.95 2.83 6.51
CA PHE A 88 -11.57 1.52 6.23
C PHE A 88 -10.70 0.28 6.53
N VAL A 89 -9.61 0.46 7.27
CA VAL A 89 -8.73 -0.62 7.72
C VAL A 89 -8.57 -0.53 9.25
N ASP A 90 -8.77 -1.66 9.93
CA ASP A 90 -8.56 -1.83 11.38
C ASP A 90 -7.22 -2.52 11.68
#